data_AF-A0A0E3LGS9-F1
#
_entry.id   AF-A0A0E3LGS9-F1
#
_cell.length_a   1.000
_cell.length_b   1.000
_cell.length_c   1.000
_cell.angle_alpha   90.00
_cell.angle_beta   90.00
_cell.angle_gamma   90.00
#
_symmetry.space_group_name_H-M   'P 1'
#
loop_
_entity.id
_entity.type
_entity.pdbx_description
1 polymer ?
#
loop_
_entity_poly.entity_id
_entity_poly.type
_entity_poly.pdbx_seq_one_letter_code
_entity_poly.pdbx_strand_id
1 'polypeptide(L)'
;MTLKLSLEDYREIGAELSFLCDRLTKLSCRLGRETGTTKKPYRLAREADQLLSKCKSEAEELMFLHYPELGREGIKVFYGEIKLPPDLQSKDP
;
A
#
# COMPACT_ATOMS: atom_id res chain seq x y z
N MET A 1 -19.91 0.42 -16.58
CA MET A 1 -20.27 1.03 -15.30
C MET A 1 -19.04 0.98 -14.42
N THR A 2 -18.41 2.12 -14.14
CA THR A 2 -17.38 2.21 -13.11
C THR A 2 -18.11 2.25 -11.77
N LEU A 3 -17.95 1.24 -10.93
CA LEU A 3 -18.53 1.25 -9.60
C LEU A 3 -17.75 2.29 -8.78
N LYS A 4 -18.36 3.45 -8.53
CA LYS A 4 -17.77 4.47 -7.66
C LYS A 4 -17.80 3.95 -6.22
N LEU A 5 -16.64 3.57 -5.68
CA LEU A 5 -16.48 3.21 -4.28
C LEU A 5 -16.75 4.40 -3.38
N SER A 6 -17.15 4.15 -2.13
CA SER A 6 -17.28 5.21 -1.14
C SER A 6 -15.90 5.70 -0.68
N LEU A 7 -15.84 6.91 -0.12
CA LEU A 7 -14.58 7.44 0.44
C LEU A 7 -14.10 6.61 1.63
N GLU A 8 -15.00 5.95 2.36
CA GLU A 8 -14.62 5.05 3.46
C GLU A 8 -13.97 3.78 2.92
N ASP A 9 -14.51 3.17 1.86
CA ASP A 9 -13.88 2.02 1.21
C ASP A 9 -12.46 2.38 0.72
N TYR A 10 -12.28 3.59 0.18
CA TYR A 10 -10.95 4.06 -0.22
C TYR A 10 -9.99 4.22 0.96
N ARG A 11 -10.47 4.61 2.14
CA ARG A 11 -9.64 4.68 3.36
C ARG A 11 -9.24 3.29 3.83
N GLU A 12 -10.15 2.34 3.83
CA GLU A 12 -9.87 0.94 4.18
C GLU A 12 -8.82 0.35 3.21
N ILE A 13 -9.06 0.48 1.90
CA ILE A 13 -8.12 0.03 0.86
C ILE A 13 -6.77 0.73 0.99
N GLY A 14 -6.75 2.05 1.21
CA GLY A 14 -5.52 2.83 1.37
C GLY A 14 -4.72 2.41 2.59
N ALA A 15 -5.39 2.10 3.71
CA ALA A 15 -4.78 1.56 4.92
C ALA A 15 -4.15 0.18 4.70
N GLU A 16 -4.90 -0.75 4.09
CA GLU A 16 -4.42 -2.10 3.77
C GLU A 16 -3.24 -2.09 2.79
N LEU A 17 -3.34 -1.32 1.70
CA LEU A 17 -2.27 -1.22 0.71
C LEU A 17 -1.01 -0.62 1.33
N SER A 18 -1.14 0.39 2.18
CA SER A 18 0.02 0.99 2.84
C SER A 18 0.67 0.05 3.85
N PHE A 19 -0.12 -0.74 4.57
CA PHE A 19 0.38 -1.80 5.44
C PHE A 19 1.20 -2.83 4.67
N LEU A 20 0.61 -3.35 3.59
CA LEU A 20 1.24 -4.38 2.78
C LEU A 20 2.52 -3.85 2.10
N CYS A 21 2.51 -2.62 1.60
CA CYS A 21 3.70 -1.95 1.08
C CYS A 21 4.80 -1.87 2.15
N ASP A 22 4.51 -1.36 3.35
CA ASP A 22 5.52 -1.26 4.42
C ASP A 22 6.11 -2.63 4.80
N ARG A 23 5.24 -3.64 4.97
CA ARG A 23 5.65 -5.01 5.29
C ARG A 23 6.52 -5.62 4.19
N LEU A 24 6.14 -5.45 2.92
CA LEU A 24 6.86 -6.02 1.78
C LEU A 24 8.17 -5.29 1.51
N THR A 25 8.22 -3.97 1.67
CA THR A 25 9.45 -3.18 1.67
C THR A 25 10.42 -3.69 2.74
N LYS A 26 9.96 -3.89 3.98
CA LYS A 26 10.79 -4.41 5.08
C LYS A 26 11.29 -5.83 4.79
N LEU A 27 10.42 -6.70 4.26
CA LEU A 27 10.76 -8.08 3.93
C LEU A 27 11.77 -8.15 2.78
N SER A 28 11.58 -7.39 1.70
CA SER A 28 12.52 -7.34 0.57
C SER A 28 13.89 -6.84 1.03
N CYS A 29 13.95 -5.79 1.85
CA CYS A 29 15.18 -5.31 2.48
C CYS A 29 15.86 -6.38 3.34
N ARG A 30 15.09 -7.17 4.11
CA ARG A 30 15.64 -8.28 4.91
C ARG A 30 16.21 -9.37 4.01
N LEU A 31 15.50 -9.80 2.97
CA LEU A 31 16.00 -10.77 1.98
C LEU A 31 17.29 -10.30 1.31
N GLY A 32 17.38 -9.01 0.97
CA GLY A 32 18.58 -8.41 0.39
C GLY A 32 19.79 -8.46 1.34
N ARG A 33 19.56 -8.22 2.64
CA ARG A 33 20.59 -8.31 3.68
C ARG A 33 21.05 -9.74 3.96
N GLU A 34 20.11 -10.67 4.10
CA GLU A 34 20.40 -12.05 4.53
C GLU A 34 20.91 -12.94 3.38
N THR A 35 20.42 -12.71 2.16
CA THR A 35 20.71 -13.60 1.01
C THR A 35 21.54 -12.92 -0.08
N GLY A 36 21.61 -11.58 -0.08
CA GLY A 36 22.29 -10.77 -1.10
C GLY A 36 21.34 -10.23 -2.17
N THR A 37 21.59 -9.00 -2.62
CA THR A 37 20.74 -8.26 -3.57
C THR A 37 20.79 -8.78 -5.01
N THR A 38 21.73 -9.68 -5.33
CA THR A 38 21.81 -10.32 -6.65
C THR A 38 20.99 -11.61 -6.71
N LYS A 39 20.48 -12.10 -5.57
CA LYS A 39 19.74 -13.37 -5.52
C LYS A 39 18.29 -13.23 -5.94
N LYS A 40 17.77 -14.31 -6.52
CA LYS A 40 16.40 -14.39 -7.05
C LYS A 40 15.32 -14.02 -6.02
N PRO A 41 15.36 -14.48 -4.75
CA PRO A 41 14.33 -14.12 -3.76
C PRO A 41 14.23 -12.62 -3.51
N TYR A 42 15.37 -11.92 -3.35
CA TYR A 42 15.38 -10.46 -3.21
C TYR A 42 14.77 -9.78 -4.43
N ARG A 43 15.17 -10.19 -5.65
CA ARG A 43 14.67 -9.57 -6.89
C ARG A 43 13.15 -9.70 -7.02
N LEU A 44 12.61 -10.90 -6.77
CA LEU A 44 11.17 -11.15 -6.80
C LEU A 44 10.43 -10.35 -5.72
N ALA A 45 10.95 -10.30 -4.50
CA ALA A 45 10.34 -9.51 -3.42
C ALA A 45 10.36 -8.00 -3.73
N ARG A 46 11.44 -7.50 -4.35
CA ARG A 46 11.56 -6.10 -4.75
C ARG A 46 10.66 -5.75 -5.93
N GLU A 47 10.48 -6.65 -6.88
CA GLU A 47 9.51 -6.49 -7.97
C GLU A 47 8.07 -6.45 -7.45
N ALA A 48 7.72 -7.36 -6.52
CA ALA A 48 6.42 -7.36 -5.88
C ALA A 48 6.15 -6.06 -5.09
N ASP A 49 7.16 -5.56 -4.37
CA ASP A 49 7.12 -4.28 -3.66
C ASP A 49 6.81 -3.10 -4.61
N GLN A 50 7.48 -3.05 -5.76
CA GLN A 50 7.26 -2.01 -6.77
C GLN A 50 5.87 -2.10 -7.40
N LEU A 51 5.41 -3.31 -7.74
CA LEU A 51 4.08 -3.53 -8.32
C LEU A 51 2.97 -3.17 -7.34
N LEU A 52 3.13 -3.52 -6.06
CA LEU A 52 2.16 -3.16 -5.03
C LEU A 52 2.13 -1.66 -4.78
N SER A 53 3.29 -1.01 -4.72
CA SER A 53 3.37 0.45 -4.63
C SER A 53 2.67 1.12 -5.82
N LYS A 54 2.84 0.59 -7.04
CA LYS A 54 2.14 1.09 -8.22
C LYS A 54 0.62 0.90 -8.10
N CYS A 55 0.18 -0.28 -7.66
CA CYS A 55 -1.24 -0.54 -7.41
C CYS A 55 -1.84 0.48 -6.44
N LYS A 56 -1.11 0.88 -5.41
CA LYS A 56 -1.53 1.93 -4.47
C LYS A 56 -1.70 3.29 -5.15
N SER A 57 -0.75 3.70 -6.00
CA SER A 57 -0.86 4.95 -6.77
C SER A 57 -2.02 4.94 -7.76
N GLU A 58 -2.25 3.84 -8.45
CA GLU A 58 -3.37 3.71 -9.41
C GLU A 58 -4.74 3.74 -8.68
N ALA A 59 -4.83 3.17 -7.48
CA ALA A 59 -6.03 3.25 -6.63
C ALA A 59 -6.29 4.68 -6.13
N GLU A 60 -5.24 5.42 -5.78
CA GLU A 60 -5.31 6.85 -5.44
C GLU A 60 -5.78 7.69 -6.63
N GLU A 61 -5.21 7.48 -7.82
CA GLU A 61 -5.63 8.18 -9.03
C GLU A 61 -7.11 7.92 -9.32
N LEU A 62 -7.58 6.68 -9.18
CA LEU A 62 -8.99 6.34 -9.32
C LEU A 62 -9.87 7.05 -8.28
N MET A 63 -9.42 7.17 -7.03
CA MET A 63 -10.13 7.94 -6.01
C MET A 63 -10.25 9.41 -6.41
N PHE A 64 -9.19 10.03 -6.91
CA PHE A 64 -9.24 11.43 -7.36
C PHE A 64 -10.15 11.64 -8.58
N LEU A 65 -10.26 10.64 -9.46
CA LEU A 65 -11.25 10.66 -10.54
C LEU A 65 -12.69 10.59 -10.00
N HIS A 66 -12.93 9.82 -8.94
CA HIS A 66 -14.24 9.74 -8.30
C HIS A 66 -14.58 10.96 -7.44
N TYR A 67 -13.57 11.61 -6.84
CA TYR A 67 -13.70 12.68 -5.85
C TYR A 67 -12.73 13.84 -6.14
N PRO A 68 -12.90 14.56 -7.27
CA PRO A 68 -12.00 15.66 -7.66
C PRO A 68 -11.99 16.83 -6.67
N GLU A 69 -13.04 16.97 -5.85
CA GLU A 69 -13.20 17.99 -4.83
C GLU A 69 -12.23 17.85 -3.64
N LEU A 70 -11.61 16.68 -3.45
CA LEU A 70 -10.71 16.43 -2.31
C LEU A 70 -9.41 17.25 -2.36
N GLY A 71 -9.01 17.72 -3.54
CA GLY A 71 -7.77 18.48 -3.73
C GLY A 71 -6.55 17.75 -3.15
N ARG A 72 -5.56 18.52 -2.64
CA ARG A 72 -4.32 17.93 -2.10
C ARG A 72 -4.54 17.10 -0.82
N GLU A 73 -5.61 17.34 -0.08
CA GLU A 73 -5.88 16.64 1.18
C GLU A 73 -6.27 15.17 0.97
N GLY A 74 -6.77 14.82 -0.21
CA GLY A 74 -7.11 13.44 -0.57
C GLY A 74 -5.91 12.48 -0.50
N ILE A 75 -4.68 12.97 -0.63
CA ILE A 75 -3.45 12.15 -0.53
C ILE A 75 -3.37 11.42 0.82
N LYS A 76 -3.95 12.01 1.88
CA LYS A 76 -3.95 11.40 3.23
C LYS A 76 -4.70 10.08 3.30
N VAL A 77 -5.58 9.77 2.34
CA VAL A 77 -6.29 8.48 2.26
C VAL A 77 -5.32 7.32 2.01
N PHE A 78 -4.25 7.54 1.23
CA PHE A 78 -3.29 6.50 0.85
C PHE A 78 -1.89 6.68 1.46
N TYR A 79 -1.60 7.83 2.08
CA TYR A 79 -0.28 8.14 2.64
C TYR A 79 -0.34 8.84 4.01
N GLY A 80 -1.52 8.96 4.62
CA GLY A 80 -1.67 9.49 5.98
C GLY A 80 -1.28 8.49 7.07
N GLU A 81 -1.43 8.90 8.33
CA GLU A 81 -1.25 7.99 9.47
C GLU A 81 -2.25 6.83 9.39
N ILE A 82 -1.74 5.64 9.15
CA ILE A 82 -2.56 4.42 9.04
C ILE A 82 -2.80 3.86 10.44
N LYS A 83 -4.04 3.93 10.90
CA LYS A 83 -4.51 3.01 11.94
C LYS A 83 -4.93 1.71 11.25
N LEU A 84 -4.14 0.66 11.42
CA LEU A 84 -4.51 -0.65 10.92
C LEU A 84 -5.83 -1.11 11.56
N PRO A 85 -6.71 -1.78 10.80
CA PRO A 85 -7.80 -2.55 11.36
C PRO A 85 -7.32 -3.45 12.51
N PRO A 86 -8.09 -3.61 13.61
CA PRO A 86 -7.63 -4.36 14.79
C PRO A 86 -7.22 -5.81 14.53
N ASP A 87 -7.72 -6.42 13.46
CA ASP A 87 -7.39 -7.77 12.99
C ASP A 87 -6.06 -7.84 12.21
N LEU A 88 -5.61 -6.72 11.62
CA LEU A 88 -4.35 -6.58 10.91
C LEU A 88 -3.23 -5.96 11.78
N GLN A 89 -3.58 -5.39 12.94
CA GLN A 89 -2.61 -5.07 13.97
C GLN A 89 -1.94 -6.37 14.41
N SER A 90 -0.62 -6.48 14.22
CA SER A 90 0.14 -7.66 14.65
C SER A 90 -0.11 -7.88 16.13
N LYS A 91 -0.87 -8.92 16.47
CA LYS A 91 -0.76 -9.57 17.77
C LYS A 91 0.50 -10.39 17.72
N ASP A 92 1.61 -9.81 18.14
CA ASP A 92 2.72 -10.63 18.59
C ASP A 92 3.43 -9.88 19.74
N PRO A 93 4.06 -10.64 20.64
CA PRO A 93 3.83 -10.65 22.09
C PRO A 93 4.48 -9.54 22.92
#